data_AF-A0A497KI54-F1
#
_entry.id   AF-A0A497KI54-F1
#
_cell.length_a   1.000
_cell.length_b   1.000
_cell.length_c   1.000
_cell.angle_alpha   90.00
_cell.angle_beta   90.00
_cell.angle_gamma   90.00
#
_symmetry.space_group_name_H-M   'P 1'
#
loop_
_entity.id
_entity.type
_entity.pdbx_description
1 polymer ?
#
loop_
_entity_poly.entity_id
_entity_poly.type
_entity_poly.pdbx_seq_one_letter_code
_entity_poly.pdbx_strand_id
1 'polypeptide(L)' 'MRPPVVLVREGENFLIEKFEGILHTHNGIIKLEELKNKKFGDFIETHLGIRYKILPFRPFDFFRHFKRSATPIMP' A
#
# COMPACT_ATOMS: atom_id res chain seq x y z
N MET A 1 -3.55 12.21 5.34
CA MET A 1 -3.55 10.98 6.18
C MET A 1 -2.16 10.76 6.80
N ARG A 2 -1.94 9.74 7.63
CA ARG A 2 -0.62 9.39 8.19
C ARG A 2 -0.28 7.94 7.85
N PRO A 3 1.00 7.60 7.60
CA PRO A 3 1.42 6.22 7.45
C PRO A 3 1.35 5.44 8.80
N PRO A 4 1.31 4.10 8.78
CA PRO A 4 1.32 3.24 7.59
C PRO A 4 -0.04 3.14 6.89
N VAL A 5 -0.02 2.97 5.56
CA VAL A 5 -1.23 2.74 4.75
C VAL A 5 -1.02 1.55 3.82
N VAL A 6 -2.12 0.95 3.35
CA VAL A 6 -2.07 -0.20 2.44
C VAL A 6 -2.68 0.18 1.11
N LEU A 7 -1.95 -0.06 0.02
CA LEU A 7 -2.47 0.05 -1.35
C LEU A 7 -2.92 -1.32 -1.81
N VAL A 8 -4.19 -1.43 -2.20
CA VAL A 8 -4.83 -2.69 -2.56
C VAL A 8 -5.37 -2.64 -3.98
N ARG A 9 -5.08 -3.68 -4.75
CA ARG A 9 -5.65 -3.91 -6.07
C ARG A 9 -5.66 -5.40 -6.37
N GLU A 10 -6.82 -6.00 -6.68
CA GLU A 10 -6.99 -7.37 -7.20
C GLU A 10 -5.82 -8.35 -6.98
N GLY A 11 -5.58 -8.73 -5.72
CA GLY A 11 -4.54 -9.71 -5.35
C GLY A 11 -3.15 -9.12 -5.02
N GLU A 12 -2.89 -7.88 -5.41
CA GLU A 12 -1.70 -7.10 -5.04
C GLU A 12 -1.99 -6.22 -3.81
N ASN A 13 -1.12 -6.31 -2.81
CA ASN A 13 -1.14 -5.45 -1.63
C ASN A 13 0.26 -4.91 -1.34
N PHE A 14 0.36 -3.61 -1.10
CA PHE A 14 1.61 -2.94 -0.76
C PHE A 14 1.47 -2.15 0.55
N LEU A 15 2.37 -2.42 1.50
CA LEU A 15 2.49 -1.64 2.73
C LEU A 15 3.36 -0.41 2.48
N ILE A 16 2.81 0.77 2.76
CA ILE A 16 3.50 2.05 2.59
C ILE A 16 3.75 2.67 3.96
N GLU A 17 5.02 2.70 4.35
CA GLU A 17 5.48 3.24 5.63
C GLU A 17 5.83 4.72 5.57
N LYS A 18 6.06 5.26 4.36
CA LYS A 18 6.44 6.66 4.13
C LYS A 18 5.79 7.19 2.85
N PHE A 19 5.39 8.46 2.84
CA PHE A 19 4.76 9.10 1.67
C PHE A 19 5.76 9.83 0.79
N GLU A 20 6.93 9.23 0.61
CA GLU A 20 8.06 9.84 -0.09
C GLU A 20 8.72 8.81 -0.98
N GLY A 21 9.18 9.27 -2.13
CA GLY A 21 9.78 8.40 -3.14
C GLY A 21 8.75 7.72 -4.04
N ILE A 22 9.17 6.58 -4.58
CA ILE A 22 8.56 5.93 -5.73
C ILE A 22 8.30 4.46 -5.41
N LEU A 23 7.06 4.02 -5.59
CA LEU A 23 6.70 2.60 -5.54
C LEU A 23 6.71 2.02 -6.95
N HIS A 24 7.56 1.03 -7.16
CA HIS A 24 7.56 0.22 -8.37
C HIS A 24 6.58 -0.94 -8.19
N THR A 25 5.60 -1.00 -9.08
CA THR A 25 4.65 -2.11 -9.18
C THR A 25 4.91 -2.85 -10.50
N HIS A 26 4.39 -4.06 -10.64
CA HIS A 26 4.48 -4.79 -11.91
C HIS A 26 3.88 -4.00 -13.09
N ASN A 27 2.85 -3.20 -12.81
CA ASN A 27 2.09 -2.49 -13.83
C ASN A 27 2.29 -0.96 -13.74
N GLY A 28 3.52 -0.55 -13.41
CA GLY A 28 3.94 0.83 -13.46
C GLY A 28 4.42 1.38 -12.12
N ILE A 29 4.40 2.69 -12.02
CA ILE A 29 5.07 3.44 -10.97
C ILE A 29 4.07 4.39 -10.32
N ILE A 30 4.11 4.46 -8.98
CA ILE A 30 3.29 5.34 -8.15
C ILE A 30 4.21 6.31 -7.40
N LYS A 31 3.93 7.61 -7.47
CA LYS A 31 4.60 8.63 -6.65
C LYS A 31 3.93 8.69 -5.28
N LEU A 32 4.68 8.35 -4.23
CA LEU A 32 4.11 8.24 -2.88
C LEU A 32 3.77 9.61 -2.27
N GLU A 33 4.32 10.69 -2.81
CA GLU A 33 4.01 12.07 -2.39
C GLU A 33 2.55 12.43 -2.62
N GLU A 34 1.90 11.87 -3.65
CA GLU A 34 0.49 12.09 -3.95
C GLU A 34 -0.44 11.60 -2.83
N LEU A 35 0.03 10.64 -2.01
CA LEU A 35 -0.69 10.14 -0.85
C LEU A 35 -0.86 11.22 0.23
N LYS A 36 0.01 12.23 0.32
CA LYS A 36 -0.10 13.30 1.34
C LYS A 36 -1.45 14.03 1.23
N ASN A 37 -1.96 14.19 0.01
CA ASN A 37 -3.19 14.93 -0.29
C ASN A 37 -4.44 14.05 -0.41
N LYS A 38 -4.33 12.73 -0.26
CA LYS A 38 -5.45 11.79 -0.36
C LYS A 38 -5.95 11.34 1.01
N LYS A 39 -7.15 10.75 1.02
CA LYS A 39 -7.80 10.19 2.21
C LYS A 39 -7.97 8.67 2.06
N PHE A 40 -8.24 8.01 3.17
CA PHE A 40 -8.61 6.60 3.17
C PHE A 40 -9.92 6.40 2.40
N GLY A 41 -9.96 5.37 1.57
CA GLY A 41 -11.07 5.10 0.66
C GLY A 41 -10.87 5.65 -0.75
N ASP A 42 -9.98 6.63 -0.93
CA ASP A 42 -9.63 7.16 -2.25
C ASP A 42 -8.80 6.16 -3.07
N PHE A 43 -8.63 6.50 -4.34
CA PHE A 43 -7.76 5.77 -5.26
C PHE A 43 -6.51 6.58 -5.59
N ILE A 44 -5.40 5.89 -5.76
CA ILE A 44 -4.17 6.41 -6.38
C ILE A 44 -3.92 5.66 -7.68
N GLU A 45 -3.40 6.36 -8.69
CA GLU A 45 -3.16 5.80 -10.02
C GLU A 45 -1.67 5.70 -10.31
N THR A 46 -1.27 4.65 -11.02
CA THR A 46 0.06 4.60 -11.66
C THR A 46 0.09 5.52 -12.87
N HIS A 47 1.28 5.83 -13.38
CA HIS A 47 1.43 6.53 -14.66
C HIS A 47 0.83 5.79 -15.88
N LEU A 48 0.43 4.51 -15.72
CA LEU A 48 -0.26 3.71 -16.73
C LEU A 48 -1.78 3.68 -16.51
N GLY A 49 -2.32 4.50 -15.59
CA GLY A 49 -3.75 4.60 -15.31
C GLY A 49 -4.30 3.50 -14.39
N ILE A 50 -3.43 2.71 -13.75
CA ILE A 50 -3.85 1.58 -12.93
C ILE A 50 -4.14 2.05 -11.50
N ARG A 51 -5.34 1.75 -11.03
CA ARG A 51 -5.89 2.23 -9.76
C ARG A 51 -5.60 1.27 -8.60
N TYR A 52 -5.13 1.83 -7.51
CA TYR A 52 -4.99 1.18 -6.21
C TYR A 52 -5.86 1.89 -5.19
N LYS A 53 -6.60 1.13 -4.39
CA LYS A 53 -7.41 1.66 -3.30
C LYS A 53 -6.54 1.90 -2.08
N ILE A 54 -6.68 3.07 -1.46
CA ILE A 54 -5.97 3.44 -0.25
C ILE A 54 -6.78 2.98 0.95
N LEU A 55 -6.26 2.01 1.70
CA LEU A 55 -6.88 1.49 2.91
C LEU A 55 -6.05 1.86 4.16
N PRO A 56 -6.71 2.06 5.31
CA PRO A 56 -6.00 2.16 6.58
C PRO A 56 -5.30 0.83 6.89
N PHE A 57 -4.12 0.91 7.47
CA PHE A 57 -3.41 -0.28 7.95
C PHE A 57 -4.17 -0.96 9.08
N ARG A 58 -4.40 -2.27 8.96
CA ARG A 58 -4.98 -3.10 10.01
C ARG A 58 -3.95 -4.11 10.50
N PRO A 59 -4.06 -4.60 11.75
CA PRO A 59 -3.17 -5.63 12.28
C PRO A 59 -3.06 -6.88 11.40
N PHE A 60 -4.14 -7.26 10.69
CA PHE A 60 -4.12 -8.37 9.74
C PHE A 60 -3.18 -8.14 8.54
N ASP A 61 -3.05 -6.89 8.09
CA ASP A 61 -2.18 -6.53 6.96
C ASP A 61 -0.69 -6.66 7.35
N PHE A 62 -0.35 -6.53 8.65
CA PHE A 62 1.00 -6.81 9.16
C PHE A 62 1.43 -8.25 8.89
N PHE A 63 0.58 -9.23 9.21
CA PHE A 63 0.90 -10.66 9.04
C PHE A 63 1.11 -11.05 7.56
N ARG A 64 0.54 -10.28 6.63
CA ARG A 64 0.73 -10.48 5.18
C ARG A 64 2.02 -9.87 4.65
N HIS A 65 2.53 -8.82 5.29
CA HIS A 65 3.68 -8.04 4.81
C HIS A 65 4.95 -8.22 5.63
N PHE A 66 4.85 -8.83 6.82
CA PHE A 66 5.99 -9.11 7.66
C PHE A 66 6.96 -10.10 7.01
N LYS A 67 8.26 -9.76 7.02
CA LYS A 67 9.33 -10.63 6.55
C LYS A 67 9.43 -11.84 7.48
N ARG A 68 8.90 -12.98 7.05
CA ARG A 68 8.82 -14.21 7.83
C ARG A 68 10.22 -14.75 8.14
N SER A 69 10.64 -14.65 9.40
CA SER A 69 11.78 -15.42 9.94
C SER A 69 11.29 -16.68 10.66
N ALA A 70 10.27 -16.55 11.52
CA ALA A 70 9.53 -17.65 12.13
C ALA A 70 8.11 -17.75 11.57
N THR A 71 7.51 -18.95 11.59
CA THR A 71 6.13 -19.17 11.13
C THR A 71 5.15 -18.38 12.01
N PRO A 72 4.45 -17.38 11.48
CA PRO A 72 3.49 -16.60 12.26
C PRO A 72 2.20 -17.40 12.48
N ILE A 73 1.60 -17.22 13.66
CA ILE A 73 0.22 -17.67 13.92
C ILE A 73 -0.72 -16.62 13.33
N MET A 74 -1.57 -17.01 12.37
CA MET A 74 -2.60 -16.12 11.85
C MET A 74 -3.82 -16.12 12.77
N PRO A 75 -4.34 -14.94 13.16
CA PRO A 75 -5.65 -14.81 13.77
C PRO A 75 -6.79 -14.96 12.76
#